data_AF-A0A974WDC3-F1
#
_entry.id   AF-A0A974WDC3-F1
#
_cell.length_a   1.000
_cell.length_b   1.000
_cell.length_c   1.000
_cell.angle_alpha   90.00
_cell.angle_beta   90.00
_cell.angle_gamma   90.00
#
_symmetry.space_group_name_H-M   'P 1'
#
loop_
_entity.id
_entity.type
_entity.pdbx_description
1 polymer ?
#
loop_
_entity_poly.entity_id
_entity_poly.type
_entity_poly.pdbx_seq_one_letter_code
_entity_poly.pdbx_strand_id
1 'polypeptide(L)'
;MITKYKNTPFQPAKPLLVWDGDCGFCQYWLLWLLNQTGDRINHEPYQKIADSIPGLPKWAFREAVRFIETDGSVFSGASAFYQAYTYTNSKSNTRLIRMYNHRSFFRYMSDHSYSFISKNRRCMFFLTKLFWGKNPVKLKKYWLIYLIIVTLLLTWLVVSTLSII
;
A
#
# COMPACT_ATOMS: atom_id res chain seq x y z
N MET A 1 -6.60 -0.65 -15.11
CA MET A 1 -5.23 -0.29 -14.68
C MET A 1 -5.29 1.11 -14.08
N ILE A 2 -4.47 1.41 -13.08
CA ILE A 2 -4.45 2.73 -12.44
C ILE A 2 -3.88 3.76 -13.41
N THR A 3 -4.55 4.90 -13.59
CA THR A 3 -4.03 6.00 -14.40
C THR A 3 -2.73 6.53 -13.80
N LYS A 4 -1.69 6.72 -14.61
CA LYS A 4 -0.39 7.23 -14.14
C LYS A 4 -0.25 8.70 -14.53
N TYR A 5 0.16 9.51 -13.57
CA TYR A 5 0.53 10.91 -13.76
C TYR A 5 2.03 11.03 -13.54
N LYS A 6 2.72 11.80 -14.38
CA LYS A 6 4.18 11.98 -14.26
C LYS A 6 4.51 13.15 -13.35
N ASN A 7 3.87 14.30 -13.55
CA ASN A 7 4.14 15.54 -12.83
C ASN A 7 2.85 16.34 -12.58
N THR A 8 2.92 17.28 -11.65
CA THR A 8 1.93 18.35 -11.42
C THR A 8 2.65 19.68 -11.24
N PRO A 9 2.04 20.82 -11.61
CA PRO A 9 2.56 22.15 -11.24
C PRO A 9 2.59 22.39 -9.72
N PHE A 10 1.90 21.58 -8.93
CA PHE A 10 1.88 21.68 -7.48
C PHE A 10 3.21 21.19 -6.88
N GLN A 11 3.93 22.09 -6.21
CA GLN A 11 5.21 21.80 -5.57
C GLN A 11 5.09 22.00 -4.06
N PRO A 12 4.82 20.93 -3.29
CA PRO A 12 4.73 21.05 -1.84
C PRO A 12 6.13 21.27 -1.25
N ALA A 13 6.22 22.05 -0.17
CA ALA A 13 7.48 22.26 0.55
C ALA A 13 8.10 20.97 1.13
N LYS A 14 7.28 19.92 1.26
CA LYS A 14 7.67 18.61 1.76
C LYS A 14 6.86 17.54 1.02
N PRO A 15 7.41 16.35 0.72
CA PRO A 15 6.72 15.34 -0.07
C PRO A 15 5.35 15.01 0.52
N LEU A 16 4.32 14.99 -0.33
CA LEU A 16 2.92 14.89 0.08
C LEU A 16 2.29 13.59 -0.41
N LEU A 17 1.78 12.79 0.52
CA LEU A 17 0.94 11.64 0.22
C LEU A 17 -0.55 12.02 0.28
N VAL A 18 -1.23 11.99 -0.86
CA VAL A 18 -2.66 12.24 -0.97
C VAL A 18 -3.42 10.92 -1.07
N TRP A 19 -4.37 10.70 -0.17
CA TRP A 19 -5.05 9.42 0.02
C TRP A 19 -6.57 9.61 0.17
N ASP A 20 -7.32 8.51 0.14
CA ASP A 20 -8.77 8.51 0.31
C ASP A 20 -9.17 8.48 1.80
N GLY A 21 -9.60 9.64 2.32
CA GLY A 21 -10.01 9.82 3.72
C GLY A 21 -11.11 8.87 4.19
N ASP A 22 -11.97 8.41 3.27
CA ASP A 22 -13.12 7.56 3.59
C ASP A 22 -12.78 6.06 3.45
N CYS A 23 -11.53 5.72 3.10
CA CYS A 23 -11.07 4.36 2.87
C CYS A 23 -10.31 3.81 4.10
N GLY A 24 -10.98 2.96 4.91
CA GLY A 24 -10.35 2.34 6.08
C GLY A 24 -9.11 1.50 5.79
N PHE A 25 -9.05 0.84 4.62
CA PHE A 25 -7.82 0.16 4.15
C PHE A 25 -6.66 1.15 3.95
N CYS A 26 -6.96 2.27 3.29
CA CYS A 26 -5.99 3.29 2.95
C CYS A 26 -5.47 3.96 4.23
N GLN A 27 -6.37 4.29 5.15
CA GLN A 27 -6.03 4.83 6.47
C GLN A 27 -5.13 3.87 7.27
N TYR A 28 -5.44 2.57 7.27
CA TYR A 28 -4.64 1.58 7.99
C TYR A 28 -3.18 1.57 7.51
N TRP A 29 -2.98 1.46 6.20
CA TRP A 29 -1.62 1.41 5.63
C TRP A 29 -0.92 2.77 5.66
N LEU A 30 -1.66 3.87 5.59
CA LEU A 30 -1.13 5.21 5.83
C LEU A 30 -0.54 5.32 7.24
N LEU A 31 -1.32 4.97 8.27
CA LEU A 31 -0.86 5.06 9.66
C LEU A 31 0.37 4.18 9.92
N TRP A 32 0.41 2.98 9.33
CA TRP A 32 1.60 2.15 9.36
C TRP A 32 2.79 2.85 8.73
N LEU A 33 2.62 3.41 7.52
CA LEU A 33 3.68 4.09 6.78
C LEU A 33 4.21 5.32 7.53
N LEU A 34 3.32 6.18 8.05
CA LEU A 34 3.67 7.36 8.82
C LEU A 34 4.47 7.01 10.08
N ASN A 35 4.12 5.91 10.74
CA ASN A 35 4.91 5.41 11.87
C ASN A 35 6.34 5.01 11.46
N GLN A 36 6.57 4.61 10.20
CA GLN A 36 7.91 4.29 9.69
C GLN A 36 8.67 5.52 9.17
N THR A 37 7.96 6.47 8.57
CA THR A 37 8.58 7.68 7.98
C THR A 37 8.82 8.77 9.01
N GLY A 38 8.02 8.82 10.08
CA GLY A 38 7.98 9.95 11.01
C GLY A 38 7.60 11.23 10.29
N ASP A 39 8.24 12.34 10.66
CA ASP A 39 7.97 13.67 10.10
C ASP A 39 8.69 13.94 8.78
N ARG A 40 8.98 12.91 7.96
CA ARG A 40 9.65 13.08 6.65
C ARG A 40 8.72 13.30 5.48
N ILE A 41 7.46 12.88 5.59
CA ILE A 41 6.43 13.12 4.57
C ILE A 41 5.21 13.80 5.20
N ASN A 42 4.51 14.61 4.41
CA ASN A 42 3.19 15.12 4.74
C ASN A 42 2.12 14.21 4.14
N HIS A 43 0.91 14.29 4.69
CA HIS A 43 -0.22 13.50 4.22
C HIS A 43 -1.50 14.30 4.37
N GLU A 44 -2.37 14.23 3.36
CA GLU A 44 -3.68 14.89 3.40
C GLU A 44 -4.71 14.01 2.68
N PRO A 45 -5.95 13.90 3.22
CA PRO A 45 -7.04 13.27 2.48
C PRO A 45 -7.37 14.13 1.26
N TYR A 46 -7.65 13.50 0.11
CA TYR A 46 -7.97 14.22 -1.11
C TYR A 46 -9.22 15.08 -0.95
N GLN A 47 -10.13 14.69 -0.04
CA GLN A 47 -11.33 15.43 0.30
C GLN A 47 -11.01 16.89 0.70
N LYS A 48 -9.82 17.15 1.26
CA LYS A 48 -9.38 18.47 1.72
C LYS A 48 -8.53 19.22 0.69
N ILE A 49 -7.66 18.52 -0.04
CA ILE A 49 -6.60 19.17 -0.84
C ILE A 49 -6.74 18.99 -2.36
N ALA A 50 -7.61 18.11 -2.85
CA ALA A 50 -7.66 17.76 -4.27
C ALA A 50 -7.86 18.97 -5.19
N ASP A 51 -8.71 19.92 -4.79
CA ASP A 51 -9.05 21.09 -5.60
C ASP A 51 -7.88 22.10 -5.67
N SER A 52 -6.89 21.98 -4.78
CA SER A 52 -5.67 22.79 -4.77
C SER A 52 -4.51 22.18 -5.57
N ILE A 53 -4.67 20.97 -6.12
CA ILE A 53 -3.60 20.27 -6.86
C ILE A 53 -3.91 20.33 -8.37
N PRO A 54 -3.35 21.32 -9.11
CA PRO A 54 -3.52 21.40 -10.56
C PRO A 54 -3.04 20.14 -11.29
N GLY A 55 -3.69 19.81 -12.40
CA GLY A 55 -3.29 18.71 -13.28
C GLY A 55 -3.69 17.31 -12.80
N LEU A 56 -4.24 17.17 -11.58
CA LEU A 56 -4.81 15.91 -11.10
C LEU A 56 -6.31 16.07 -10.82
N PRO A 57 -7.19 15.40 -11.59
CA PRO A 57 -8.61 15.46 -11.31
C PRO A 57 -8.95 14.71 -10.02
N LYS A 58 -9.99 15.16 -9.30
CA LYS A 58 -10.42 14.57 -8.02
C LYS A 58 -10.63 13.04 -8.08
N TRP A 59 -11.09 12.50 -9.21
CA TRP A 59 -11.27 11.07 -9.39
C TRP A 59 -9.95 10.28 -9.37
N ALA A 60 -8.82 10.89 -9.74
CA ALA A 60 -7.52 10.24 -9.71
C ALA A 60 -7.14 9.85 -8.27
N PHE A 61 -7.49 10.66 -7.29
CA PHE A 61 -7.25 10.36 -5.88
C PHE A 61 -8.23 9.32 -5.31
N ARG A 62 -9.46 9.24 -5.86
CA ARG A 62 -10.40 8.15 -5.56
C ARG A 62 -9.92 6.81 -6.10
N GLU A 63 -9.27 6.82 -7.26
CA GLU A 63 -8.76 5.62 -7.93
C GLU A 63 -7.58 5.00 -7.16
N ALA A 64 -6.61 5.83 -6.75
CA ALA A 64 -5.40 5.39 -6.08
C ALA A 64 -4.77 6.49 -5.24
N VAL A 65 -3.97 6.08 -4.26
CA VAL A 65 -3.07 6.98 -3.53
C VAL A 65 -2.08 7.63 -4.50
N ARG A 66 -1.82 8.92 -4.29
CA ARG A 66 -0.84 9.70 -5.04
C ARG A 66 0.23 10.19 -4.09
N PHE A 67 1.48 10.13 -4.54
CA PHE A 67 2.60 10.70 -3.80
C PHE A 67 3.23 11.76 -4.68
N ILE A 68 3.37 12.97 -4.16
CA ILE A 68 3.85 14.14 -4.88
C ILE A 68 5.15 14.58 -4.20
N GLU A 69 6.23 14.55 -4.96
CA GLU A 69 7.54 15.04 -4.51
C GLU A 69 7.61 16.57 -4.52
N THR A 70 8.64 17.12 -3.88
CA THR A 70 8.85 18.58 -3.80
C THR A 70 9.10 19.25 -5.15
N ASP A 71 9.57 18.49 -6.14
CA ASP A 71 9.75 18.94 -7.53
C ASP A 71 8.47 18.86 -8.38
N GLY A 72 7.38 18.35 -7.81
CA GLY A 72 6.11 18.11 -8.50
C GLY A 72 6.01 16.75 -9.19
N SER A 73 7.00 15.87 -9.06
CA SER A 73 6.94 14.50 -9.58
C SER A 73 5.82 13.71 -8.89
N VAL A 74 5.01 13.00 -9.68
CA VAL A 74 3.84 12.26 -9.20
C VAL A 74 4.05 10.77 -9.34
N PHE A 75 3.82 10.06 -8.24
CA PHE A 75 3.80 8.61 -8.17
C PHE A 75 2.39 8.12 -7.86
N SER A 76 2.06 6.92 -8.32
CA SER A 76 0.66 6.49 -8.47
C SER A 76 0.47 5.02 -8.09
N GLY A 77 -0.41 4.76 -7.11
CA GLY A 77 -0.73 3.40 -6.67
C GLY A 77 0.46 2.71 -6.01
N ALA A 78 0.90 1.56 -6.54
CA ALA A 78 2.04 0.83 -5.99
C ALA A 78 3.33 1.67 -5.95
N SER A 79 3.61 2.44 -7.02
CA SER A 79 4.81 3.28 -7.05
C SER A 79 4.75 4.44 -6.06
N ALA A 80 3.56 4.96 -5.74
CA ALA A 80 3.40 5.98 -4.70
C ALA A 80 3.81 5.43 -3.34
N PHE A 81 3.37 4.21 -3.01
CA PHE A 81 3.77 3.56 -1.77
C PHE A 81 5.27 3.24 -1.74
N TYR A 82 5.84 2.71 -2.83
CA TYR A 82 7.27 2.42 -2.90
C TYR A 82 8.14 3.68 -2.80
N GLN A 83 7.71 4.77 -3.43
CA GLN A 83 8.41 6.06 -3.31
C GLN A 83 8.32 6.60 -1.89
N ALA A 84 7.13 6.62 -1.28
CA ALA A 84 6.97 7.06 0.10
C ALA A 84 7.76 6.16 1.08
N TYR A 85 7.89 4.87 0.80
CA TYR A 85 8.69 3.94 1.61
C TYR A 85 10.19 4.27 1.60
N THR A 86 10.69 4.98 0.59
CA THR A 86 12.09 5.47 0.57
C THR A 86 12.38 6.42 1.73
N TYR A 87 11.35 7.11 2.27
CA TYR A 87 11.45 7.98 3.44
C TYR A 87 11.39 7.22 4.76
N THR A 88 11.57 5.91 4.79
CA THR A 88 11.66 5.13 6.04
C THR A 88 13.12 4.95 6.46
N ASN A 89 13.36 4.61 7.74
CA ASN A 89 14.72 4.30 8.25
C ASN A 89 15.22 2.90 7.86
N SER A 90 14.54 2.22 6.94
CA SER A 90 14.92 0.87 6.51
C SER A 90 16.18 0.90 5.64
N LYS A 91 17.15 0.01 5.89
CA LYS A 91 18.37 -0.14 5.09
C LYS A 91 18.10 -0.48 3.61
N SER A 92 16.90 -0.98 3.30
CA SER A 92 16.48 -1.39 1.95
C SER A 92 15.35 -0.53 1.38
N ASN A 93 15.13 0.66 1.94
CA ASN A 93 14.06 1.60 1.58
C ASN A 93 13.99 1.94 0.07
N THR A 94 15.12 1.99 -0.65
CA THR A 94 15.15 2.26 -2.10
C THR A 94 15.06 1.01 -2.98
N ARG A 95 15.12 -0.20 -2.43
CA ARG A 95 15.18 -1.43 -3.23
C ARG A 95 13.89 -1.65 -4.02
N LEU A 96 12.74 -1.41 -3.40
CA LEU A 96 11.42 -1.63 -4.02
C LEU A 96 11.19 -0.70 -5.22
N ILE A 97 11.46 0.59 -5.06
CA ILE A 97 11.30 1.55 -6.16
C ILE A 97 12.29 1.28 -7.30
N ARG A 98 13.54 0.89 -6.99
CA ARG A 98 14.51 0.46 -8.01
C ARG A 98 14.01 -0.76 -8.78
N MET A 99 13.51 -1.78 -8.09
CA MET A 99 12.94 -2.97 -8.76
C MET A 99 11.76 -2.60 -9.65
N TYR A 100 10.86 -1.73 -9.17
CA TYR A 100 9.74 -1.20 -9.94
C TYR A 100 10.18 -0.47 -11.22
N ASN A 101 11.27 0.32 -11.13
CA ASN A 101 11.79 1.09 -12.25
C ASN A 101 12.58 0.24 -13.25
N HIS A 102 13.32 -0.78 -12.81
CA HIS A 102 14.21 -1.55 -13.70
C HIS A 102 13.64 -2.88 -14.20
N ARG A 103 12.66 -3.48 -13.50
CA ARG A 103 12.10 -4.80 -13.84
C ARG A 103 10.65 -4.66 -14.30
N SER A 104 10.41 -4.74 -15.61
CA SER A 104 9.07 -4.64 -16.21
C SER A 104 8.07 -5.64 -15.62
N PHE A 105 8.50 -6.88 -15.40
CA PHE A 105 7.69 -7.92 -14.77
C PHE A 105 7.23 -7.53 -13.35
N PHE A 106 8.15 -7.02 -12.52
CA PHE A 106 7.83 -6.59 -11.16
C PHE A 106 6.86 -5.39 -11.16
N ARG A 107 7.06 -4.44 -12.08
CA ARG A 107 6.15 -3.32 -12.28
C ARG A 107 4.74 -3.78 -12.63
N TYR A 108 4.63 -4.67 -13.61
CA TYR A 108 3.36 -5.22 -14.07
C TYR A 108 2.62 -5.93 -12.94
N MET A 109 3.30 -6.83 -12.22
CA MET A 109 2.74 -7.51 -11.06
C MET A 109 2.28 -6.52 -9.98
N SER A 110 3.12 -5.55 -9.63
CA SER A 110 2.80 -4.55 -8.59
C SER A 110 1.57 -3.72 -8.95
N ASP A 111 1.48 -3.24 -10.20
CA ASP A 111 0.35 -2.44 -10.67
C ASP A 111 -0.94 -3.27 -10.74
N HIS A 112 -0.85 -4.54 -11.16
CA HIS A 112 -2.00 -5.43 -11.23
C HIS A 112 -2.52 -5.79 -9.82
N SER A 113 -1.62 -6.19 -8.91
CA SER A 113 -1.97 -6.45 -7.51
C SER A 113 -2.56 -5.23 -6.83
N TYR A 114 -1.98 -4.03 -7.04
CA TYR A 114 -2.54 -2.80 -6.50
C TYR A 114 -3.93 -2.52 -7.07
N SER A 115 -4.11 -2.68 -8.39
CA SER A 115 -5.43 -2.47 -9.02
C SER A 115 -6.47 -3.46 -8.53
N PHE A 116 -6.10 -4.69 -8.20
CA PHE A 116 -7.00 -5.66 -7.59
C PHE A 116 -7.37 -5.26 -6.16
N ILE A 117 -6.38 -4.85 -5.35
CA ILE A 117 -6.58 -4.39 -3.97
C ILE A 117 -7.48 -3.14 -3.93
N SER A 118 -7.24 -2.17 -4.82
CA SER A 118 -8.00 -0.91 -4.84
C SER A 118 -9.46 -1.11 -5.22
N LYS A 119 -9.77 -2.10 -6.07
CA LYS A 119 -11.16 -2.50 -6.39
C LYS A 119 -11.84 -3.26 -5.24
N ASN A 120 -11.06 -3.98 -4.42
CA ASN A 120 -11.57 -4.85 -3.36
C ASN A 120 -11.26 -4.31 -1.94
N ARG A 121 -11.16 -2.99 -1.76
CA ARG A 121 -10.72 -2.34 -0.50
C ARG A 121 -11.38 -2.88 0.76
N ARG A 122 -12.70 -3.11 0.75
CA ARG A 122 -13.45 -3.62 1.92
C ARG A 122 -13.00 -5.03 2.30
N CYS A 123 -12.93 -5.94 1.32
CA CYS A 123 -12.45 -7.31 1.52
C CYS A 123 -10.98 -7.32 1.95
N MET A 124 -10.13 -6.55 1.27
CA MET A 124 -8.71 -6.44 1.62
C MET A 124 -8.50 -5.84 3.01
N PHE A 125 -9.36 -4.92 3.47
CA PHE A 125 -9.29 -4.39 4.83
C PHE A 125 -9.66 -5.44 5.87
N PHE A 126 -10.68 -6.25 5.60
CA PHE A 126 -11.03 -7.38 6.45
C PHE A 126 -9.86 -8.37 6.57
N LEU A 127 -9.31 -8.81 5.44
CA LEU A 127 -8.14 -9.71 5.41
C LEU A 127 -6.93 -9.07 6.11
N THR A 128 -6.68 -7.78 5.88
CA THR A 128 -5.59 -7.06 6.55
C THR A 128 -5.72 -7.15 8.06
N LYS A 129 -6.92 -6.91 8.61
CA LYS A 129 -7.16 -7.02 10.05
C LYS A 129 -7.07 -8.45 10.56
N LEU A 130 -7.47 -9.43 9.75
CA LEU A 130 -7.39 -10.85 10.09
C LEU A 130 -5.93 -11.29 10.27
N PHE A 131 -5.06 -10.94 9.31
CA PHE A 131 -3.67 -11.37 9.30
C PHE A 131 -2.74 -10.50 10.18
N TRP A 132 -2.99 -9.19 10.27
CA TRP A 132 -2.11 -8.24 10.95
C TRP A 132 -2.69 -7.60 12.23
N GLY A 133 -3.97 -7.82 12.51
CA GLY A 133 -4.68 -7.23 13.63
C GLY A 133 -5.26 -5.84 13.33
N LYS A 134 -5.93 -5.25 14.33
CA LYS A 134 -6.60 -3.94 14.19
C LYS A 134 -5.66 -2.74 14.34
N ASN A 135 -4.47 -2.93 14.89
CA ASN A 135 -3.53 -1.85 15.19
C ASN A 135 -2.48 -1.73 14.06
N PRO A 136 -2.51 -0.66 13.24
CA PRO A 136 -1.57 -0.49 12.14
C PRO A 136 -0.14 -0.16 12.60
N VAL A 137 0.06 0.36 13.82
CA VAL A 137 1.37 0.74 14.35
C VAL A 137 2.16 -0.49 14.83
N LYS A 138 1.46 -1.49 15.37
CA LYS A 138 2.04 -2.74 15.88
C LYS A 138 1.42 -3.93 15.17
N LEU A 139 1.94 -4.21 13.97
CA LEU A 139 1.53 -5.35 13.16
C LEU A 139 1.74 -6.66 13.92
N LYS A 140 0.68 -7.42 14.14
CA LYS A 140 0.76 -8.77 14.70
C LYS A 140 0.96 -9.78 13.57
N LYS A 141 1.57 -10.93 13.87
CA LYS A 141 1.85 -11.97 12.86
C LYS A 141 0.81 -13.09 12.92
N TYR A 142 -0.48 -12.76 12.92
CA TYR A 142 -1.54 -13.78 13.02
C TYR A 142 -1.53 -14.77 11.86
N TRP A 143 -1.03 -14.35 10.69
CA TRP A 143 -0.78 -15.25 9.56
C TRP A 143 0.08 -16.48 9.91
N LEU A 144 1.04 -16.37 10.82
CA LEU A 144 1.85 -17.52 11.27
C LEU A 144 0.99 -18.54 12.02
N ILE A 145 0.05 -18.07 12.84
CA ILE A 145 -0.88 -18.95 13.57
C ILE A 145 -1.76 -19.71 12.58
N TYR A 146 -2.28 -19.02 11.56
CA TYR A 146 -3.07 -19.66 10.50
C TYR A 146 -2.27 -20.69 9.71
N LEU A 147 -1.01 -20.40 9.40
CA LEU A 147 -0.13 -21.38 8.74
C LEU A 147 0.06 -22.63 9.60
N ILE A 148 0.32 -22.48 10.90
CA ILE A 148 0.46 -23.62 11.82
C ILE A 148 -0.82 -24.46 11.83
N ILE A 149 -1.99 -23.82 11.98
CA ILE A 149 -3.29 -24.50 11.98
C ILE A 149 -3.51 -25.26 10.66
N VAL A 150 -3.26 -24.62 9.51
CA VAL A 150 -3.41 -25.27 8.19
C VAL A 150 -2.45 -26.44 8.05
N THR A 151 -1.20 -26.31 8.46
CA THR A 151 -0.24 -27.43 8.40
C THR A 151 -0.68 -28.60 9.28
N LEU A 152 -1.16 -28.35 10.50
CA LEU A 152 -1.66 -29.39 11.40
C LEU A 152 -2.88 -30.11 10.81
N LEU A 153 -3.83 -29.37 10.22
CA LEU A 153 -5.00 -29.93 9.56
C LEU A 153 -4.62 -30.80 8.36
N LEU A 154 -3.68 -30.35 7.53
CA LEU A 154 -3.19 -31.11 6.39
C LEU A 154 -2.49 -32.39 6.84
N THR A 155 -1.63 -32.32 7.88
CA THR A 155 -0.98 -33.51 8.43
C THR A 155 -1.99 -34.49 9.03
N TRP A 156 -3.01 -33.98 9.74
CA TRP A 156 -4.07 -34.81 10.29
C TRP A 156 -4.86 -35.51 9.19
N LEU A 157 -5.21 -34.79 8.13
CA LEU A 157 -5.94 -35.34 6.98
C LEU A 157 -5.14 -36.45 6.29
N VAL A 158 -3.84 -36.24 6.04
CA VAL A 158 -2.95 -37.25 5.44
C VAL A 158 -2.82 -38.49 6.34
N VAL A 159 -2.60 -38.32 7.65
CA VAL A 159 -2.51 -39.43 8.61
C VAL A 159 -3.82 -40.19 8.69
N SER A 160 -4.96 -39.49 8.69
CA SER A 160 -6.28 -40.13 8.73
C SER A 160 -6.55 -40.97 7.48
N THR A 161 -6.13 -40.51 6.29
CA THR A 161 -6.26 -41.29 5.05
C THR A 161 -5.33 -42.49 5.00
N LEU A 162 -4.12 -42.39 5.58
CA LEU A 162 -3.19 -43.52 5.68
C LEU A 162 -3.61 -44.56 6.72
N SER A 163 -4.42 -44.18 7.72
CA SER A 163 -4.91 -45.09 8.77
C SER A 163 -6.14 -45.90 8.34
N ILE A 164 -6.72 -45.59 7.17
CA ILE A 164 -7.93 -46.22 6.62
C ILE A 164 -7.59 -47.23 5.49
N ILE A 165 -6.34 -47.20 4.99
CA ILE A 165 -5.79 -48.11 3.97
C ILE A 165 -5.01 -49.22 4.66
#